data_AF-A0A0W1G5T4-F1
#
_entry.id   AF-A0A0W1G5T4-F1
#
_cell.length_a   1.000
_cell.length_b   1.000
_cell.length_c   1.000
_cell.angle_alpha   90.00
_cell.angle_beta   90.00
_cell.angle_gamma   90.00
#
_symmetry.space_group_name_H-M   'P 1'
#
loop_
_entity.id
_entity.type
_entity.pdbx_description
1 polymer ?
#
loop_
_entity_poly.entity_id
_entity_poly.type
_entity_poly.pdbx_seq_one_letter_code
_entity_poly.pdbx_strand_id
1 'polypeptide(L)' 'MFLILLLIAIWATGVVALSPWVGEWPMLVQAVFYLVAGIIWVLPLKPLLRWMELGRWRG' A
#
# COMPACT_ATOMS: atom_id res chain seq x y z
N MET A 1 2.15 -0.47 16.94
CA MET A 1 2.07 0.94 16.48
C MET A 1 3.02 1.21 15.30
N PHE A 2 4.35 1.12 15.49
CA PHE A 2 5.33 1.50 14.45
C PHE A 2 5.27 0.71 13.14
N LEU A 3 4.87 -0.57 13.16
CA LEU A 3 4.78 -1.39 11.94
C LEU A 3 3.76 -0.86 10.92
N ILE A 4 2.63 -0.32 11.40
CA ILE A 4 1.62 0.27 10.52
C ILE A 4 2.18 1.54 9.87
N LEU A 5 2.86 2.37 10.66
CA LEU A 5 3.51 3.59 10.16
C LEU A 5 4.60 3.26 9.15
N LEU A 6 5.41 2.22 9.40
CA LEU A 6 6.44 1.75 8.48
C LEU A 6 5.83 1.23 7.17
N LEU A 7 4.74 0.47 7.25
CA LEU A 7 3.99 -0.01 6.09
C LEU A 7 3.45 1.16 5.25
N ILE A 8 2.83 2.15 5.89
CA ILE A 8 2.31 3.34 5.21
C ILE A 8 3.44 4.14 4.59
N ALA A 9 4.56 4.34 5.30
CA ALA A 9 5.71 5.08 4.80
C ALA A 9 6.34 4.39 3.57
N ILE A 10 6.55 3.07 3.62
CA ILE A 10 7.06 2.28 2.48
C ILE A 10 6.10 2.38 1.30
N TRP A 11 4.80 2.19 1.55
CA TRP A 11 3.78 2.24 0.50
C TRP A 11 3.70 3.62 -0.16
N ALA A 12 3.58 4.68 0.64
CA ALA A 12 3.51 6.06 0.16
C ALA A 12 4.77 6.45 -0.61
N THR A 13 5.95 6.11 -0.08
CA THR A 13 7.23 6.39 -0.76
C THR A 13 7.31 5.65 -2.09
N GLY A 14 6.87 4.39 -2.16
CA GLY A 14 6.82 3.63 -3.41
C GLY A 14 5.89 4.26 -4.45
N VAL A 15 4.68 4.67 -4.06
CA VAL A 15 3.74 5.34 -4.97
C VAL A 15 4.26 6.71 -5.43
N VAL A 16 4.84 7.50 -4.53
CA VAL A 16 5.43 8.80 -4.85
C VAL A 16 6.64 8.64 -5.78
N ALA A 17 7.50 7.65 -5.53
CA ALA A 17 8.64 7.37 -6.41
C ALA A 17 8.18 7.03 -7.83
N LEU A 18 7.03 6.35 -7.98
CA LEU A 18 6.45 6.01 -9.28
C LEU A 18 5.72 7.17 -9.97
N SER A 19 5.33 8.20 -9.21
CA SER A 19 4.50 9.31 -9.71
C SER A 19 5.05 10.07 -10.92
N PRO A 20 6.37 10.30 -11.11
CA PRO A 20 6.87 10.98 -12.30
C PRO A 20 6.62 10.20 -13.59
N TRP A 21 6.71 8.87 -13.54
CA TRP A 21 6.45 8.04 -14.73
C TRP A 21 4.95 7.86 -14.97
N VAL A 22 4.17 7.72 -13.89
CA VAL A 22 2.71 7.58 -13.97
C VAL A 22 2.06 8.88 -14.46
N GLY A 23 2.67 10.04 -14.19
CA GLY A 23 2.20 11.34 -14.66
C GLY A 23 2.26 11.53 -16.19
N GLU A 24 3.11 10.76 -16.88
CA GLU A 24 3.22 10.78 -18.35
C GLU A 24 2.17 9.88 -19.03
N TRP A 25 1.42 9.10 -18.27
CA TRP A 25 0.41 8.19 -18.81
C TRP A 25 -0.90 8.90 -19.11
N PRO A 26 -1.75 8.35 -20.01
CA PRO A 26 -3.10 8.84 -20.21
C PRO A 26 -3.91 8.81 -18.90
N MET A 27 -4.75 9.83 -18.68
CA MET A 27 -5.55 10.03 -17.46
C MET A 27 -6.28 8.76 -16.99
N LEU A 28 -6.83 7.96 -17.91
CA LEU A 28 -7.55 6.72 -17.57
C LEU A 28 -6.62 5.66 -16.97
N VAL A 29 -5.41 5.51 -17.51
CA VAL A 29 -4.42 4.54 -17.01
C VAL A 29 -3.91 4.98 -15.65
N GLN A 30 -3.65 6.28 -15.49
CA GLN A 30 -3.30 6.88 -14.20
C GLN A 30 -4.40 6.65 -13.15
N ALA A 31 -5.67 6.85 -13.51
CA ALA A 31 -6.80 6.61 -12.60
C ALA A 31 -6.89 5.13 -12.18
N VAL A 32 -6.74 4.20 -13.13
CA VAL A 32 -6.72 2.75 -12.82
C VAL A 32 -5.53 2.42 -11.91
N PHE A 33 -4.34 2.96 -12.17
CA PHE A 33 -3.16 2.75 -11.33
C PHE A 33 -3.41 3.19 -9.89
N TYR A 34 -3.91 4.41 -9.67
CA TYR A 34 -4.18 4.90 -8.31
C TYR A 34 -5.34 4.18 -7.62
N LEU A 35 -6.37 3.77 -8.36
CA LEU A 35 -7.43 2.92 -7.82
C LEU A 35 -6.88 1.58 -7.33
N VAL A 36 -6.07 0.92 -8.16
CA VAL A 36 -5.46 -0.36 -7.81
C VAL A 36 -4.49 -0.19 -6.64
N ALA A 37 -3.65 0.84 -6.64
CA ALA A 37 -2.78 1.14 -5.51
C ALA A 37 -3.57 1.41 -4.21
N GLY A 38 -4.70 2.11 -4.30
CA GLY A 38 -5.64 2.37 -3.21
C GLY A 38 -6.41 1.14 -2.71
N ILE A 39 -6.43 0.04 -3.45
CA ILE A 39 -7.03 -1.23 -3.03
C ILE A 39 -5.97 -2.21 -2.51
N ILE A 40 -4.85 -2.34 -3.23
CA ILE A 40 -3.80 -3.32 -2.93
C ILE A 40 -3.14 -3.06 -1.56
N TRP A 41 -3.00 -1.79 -1.14
CA TRP A 41 -2.37 -1.47 0.15
C TRP A 41 -3.08 -2.06 1.38
N VAL A 42 -4.33 -2.52 1.24
CA VAL A 42 -5.09 -3.20 2.29
C VAL A 42 -4.62 -4.65 2.51
N LEU A 43 -4.04 -5.29 1.48
CA LEU A 43 -3.55 -6.67 1.57
C LEU A 43 -2.52 -6.86 2.70
N PRO A 44 -1.47 -6.03 2.83
CA PRO A 44 -0.49 -6.18 3.90
C PRO A 44 -1.00 -5.75 5.28
N LEU A 45 -2.08 -4.97 5.37
CA LEU A 45 -2.72 -4.59 6.64
C LEU A 45 -3.37 -5.80 7.34
N LYS A 46 -4.03 -6.67 6.58
CA LYS A 46 -4.76 -7.82 7.13
C LYS A 46 -3.91 -8.80 7.98
N PRO A 47 -2.73 -9.28 7.51
CA PRO A 47 -1.87 -10.12 8.35
C PRO A 47 -1.24 -9.35 9.52
N LEU A 48 -0.96 -8.05 9.34
CA LEU A 48 -0.37 -7.20 10.37
C LEU A 48 -1.34 -7.00 11.54
N LEU A 49 -2.62 -6.71 11.25
CA LEU A 49 -3.68 -6.60 12.25
C LEU A 49 -3.88 -7.92 12.98
N ARG A 50 -3.92 -9.04 12.24
CA ARG A 50 -4.02 -10.38 12.82
C ARG A 50 -2.87 -10.68 13.79
N TRP A 51 -1.65 -10.26 13.45
CA TRP A 51 -0.50 -10.40 14.34
C TRP A 51 -0.63 -9.54 15.61
N MET A 52 -1.12 -8.31 15.47
CA MET A 52 -1.34 -7.42 16.61
C MET A 52 -2.42 -7.93 17.58
N GLU A 53 -3.46 -8.61 17.08
CA GLU A 53 -4.56 -9.13 17.89
C GLU A 53 -4.28 -10.53 18.47
N LEU A 54 -3.56 -11.40 17.74
CA LEU A 54 -3.39 -12.82 18.12
C LEU A 54 -1.96 -13.19 18.51
N GLY A 55 -0.97 -12.31 18.33
CA GLY A 55 0.45 -12.57 18.57
C GLY A 55 1.08 -13.65 17.68
N ARG A 56 0.32 -14.20 16.73
CA ARG A 56 0.70 -15.38 15.94
C ARG A 56 0.64 -15.04 14.45
N TRP A 57 1.79 -15.14 13.78
CA TRP A 57 1.94 -14.84 12.34
C TRP A 57 1.30 -15.88 11.41
N ARG A 58 1.05 -17.08 11.92
CA ARG A 58 0.47 -18.21 11.18
C ARG A 58 -0.46 -18.97 12.12
N GLY A 59 -1.76 -18.93 11.83
CA GLY A 59 -2.70 -19.95 12.28
C GLY A 59 -2.72 -21.04 11.23
#